data_AF-A0A3M1YWB5-F1
#
_entry.id   AF-A0A3M1YWB5-F1
#
_cell.length_a   1.000
_cell.length_b   1.000
_cell.length_c   1.000
_cell.angle_alpha   90.00
_cell.angle_beta   90.00
_cell.angle_gamma   90.00
#
_symmetry.space_group_name_H-M   'P 1'
#
loop_
_entity.id
_entity.type
_entity.pdbx_description
1 polymer ?
#
loop_
_entity_poly.entity_id
_entity_poly.type
_entity_poly.pdbx_seq_one_letter_code
_entity_poly.pdbx_strand_id
1 'polypeptide(L)' 'MAGMKVWYDKDGDILEVIFENVPASMEEIAEDIFERRTPDGRIVGFMVMNFSKHNQEALNLPLHVTAIATE' A
#
# COMPACT_ATOMS: atom_id res chain seq x y z
N MET A 1 -14.33 0.76 12.59
CA MET A 1 -14.07 -0.64 12.19
C MET A 1 -12.57 -0.77 11.95
N ALA A 2 -11.91 -1.65 12.68
CA ALA A 2 -10.52 -2.02 12.42
C ALA A 2 -10.54 -2.97 11.22
N GLY A 3 -10.06 -2.50 10.06
CA GLY A 3 -10.11 -3.27 8.84
C GLY A 3 -9.20 -2.64 7.80
N MET A 4 -8.60 -3.50 6.98
CA MET A 4 -7.80 -3.06 5.84
C MET A 4 -8.68 -2.22 4.91
N LYS A 5 -8.15 -1.08 4.48
CA LYS A 5 -8.77 -0.24 3.46
C LYS A 5 -8.03 -0.44 2.15
N VAL A 6 -8.80 -0.56 1.08
CA VAL A 6 -8.29 -0.53 -0.30
C VAL A 6 -8.98 0.64 -0.98
N TRP A 7 -8.20 1.52 -1.56
CA TRP A 7 -8.68 2.73 -2.22
C TRP A 7 -8.02 2.86 -3.60
N TYR A 8 -8.82 3.21 -4.60
CA TYR A 8 -8.33 3.47 -5.95
C TYR A 8 -8.87 4.83 -6.41
N ASP A 9 -7.95 5.72 -6.75
CA ASP A 9 -8.23 6.97 -7.44
C ASP A 9 -7.93 6.81 -8.92
N LYS A 10 -8.98 6.83 -9.73
CA LYS A 10 -8.86 6.72 -11.18
C LYS A 10 -8.25 7.98 -11.80
N ASP A 11 -8.56 9.15 -11.26
CA ASP A 11 -8.14 10.42 -11.85
C ASP A 11 -6.67 10.71 -11.52
N GLY A 12 -6.24 10.36 -10.30
CA GLY A 12 -4.84 10.38 -9.89
C GLY A 12 -4.00 9.18 -10.36
N ASP A 13 -4.66 8.11 -10.83
CA ASP A 13 -4.08 6.81 -11.16
C ASP A 13 -3.27 6.19 -10.01
N ILE A 14 -3.87 6.17 -8.83
CA ILE A 14 -3.25 5.72 -7.57
C ILE A 14 -4.06 4.60 -6.94
N LEU A 15 -3.38 3.52 -6.56
CA LEU A 15 -3.91 2.49 -5.67
C LEU A 15 -3.25 2.65 -4.29
N GLU A 16 -4.03 2.76 -3.22
CA GLU A 16 -3.52 2.73 -1.85
C GLU A 16 -4.18 1.60 -1.06
N VAL A 17 -3.36 0.85 -0.32
CA VAL A 17 -3.82 -0.15 0.64
C VAL A 17 -3.31 0.23 2.02
N ILE A 18 -4.22 0.37 2.98
CA ILE A 18 -3.91 0.75 4.36
C ILE A 18 -4.32 -0.40 5.27
N PHE A 19 -3.34 -1.03 5.94
CA PHE A 19 -3.56 -2.09 6.92
C PHE A 19 -4.02 -1.50 8.26
N GLU A 20 -3.45 -0.37 8.66
CA GLU A 20 -3.73 0.29 9.93
C GLU A 20 -3.69 1.81 9.78
N ASN A 21 -4.74 2.49 10.27
CA ASN A 21 -4.83 3.95 10.18
C ASN A 21 -4.11 4.62 11.36
N VAL A 22 -2.78 4.66 11.30
CA VAL A 22 -1.90 5.30 12.28
C VAL A 22 -0.97 6.33 11.63
N PRO A 23 -0.37 7.25 12.41
CA PRO A 23 0.65 8.16 11.90
C PRO A 23 1.81 7.41 11.25
N ALA A 24 2.06 7.71 9.98
CA ALA A 24 3.07 7.07 9.16
C ALA A 24 3.46 8.00 8.01
N SER A 25 4.69 7.87 7.52
CA SER A 25 5.21 8.54 6.33
C SER A 25 5.20 7.59 5.12
N MET A 26 5.19 8.17 3.93
CA MET A 26 5.43 7.42 2.69
C MET A 26 6.93 7.37 2.42
N GLU A 27 7.44 6.18 2.14
CA GLU A 27 8.83 5.93 1.74
C GLU A 27 8.83 5.20 0.40
N GLU A 28 9.50 5.78 -0.60
CA GLU A 28 9.65 5.15 -1.91
C GLU A 28 10.60 3.95 -1.80
N ILE A 29 10.18 2.80 -2.32
CA ILE A 29 10.97 1.56 -2.30
C ILE A 29 11.30 1.03 -3.69
N ALA A 30 10.55 1.47 -4.70
CA ALA A 30 10.79 1.22 -6.11
C ALA A 30 10.03 2.27 -6.94
N GLU A 31 10.29 2.32 -8.25
CA GLU A 31 9.58 3.22 -9.16
C GLU A 31 8.06 3.06 -9.00
N ASP A 32 7.39 4.16 -8.68
CA ASP A 32 5.96 4.27 -8.45
C ASP A 32 5.42 3.49 -7.23
N ILE A 33 6.28 2.92 -6.39
CA ILE A 33 5.87 2.09 -5.24
C ILE A 33 6.38 2.70 -3.92
N PHE A 34 5.44 2.94 -3.01
CA PHE A 34 5.70 3.52 -1.71
C PHE A 34 5.19 2.63 -0.60
N GLU A 35 5.97 2.50 0.47
CA GLU A 35 5.53 1.91 1.73
C GLU A 35 5.04 3.00 2.67
N ARG A 36 3.98 2.68 3.42
CA ARG A 36 3.50 3.53 4.50
C ARG A 36 4.12 3.03 5.81
N ARG A 37 5.12 3.75 6.34
CA ARG A 37 5.93 3.34 7.49
C ARG A 37 5.70 4.23 8.72
N THR A 38 5.45 3.62 9.86
CA THR A 38 5.37 4.32 11.15
C THR A 38 6.77 4.76 11.63
N PRO A 39 6.88 5.71 12.58
CA PRO A 39 8.18 6.16 13.08
C PRO A 39 9.06 5.08 13.71
N ASP A 40 8.46 4.00 14.22
CA ASP A 40 9.14 2.82 14.77
C ASP A 40 9.50 1.77 13.71
N GLY A 41 9.20 2.04 12.42
CA GLY A 41 9.66 1.26 11.29
C GLY A 41 8.67 0.22 10.74
N ARG A 42 7.47 0.12 11.33
CA ARG A 42 6.45 -0.86 10.93
C ARG A 42 5.72 -0.41 9.67
N ILE A 43 5.50 -1.34 8.75
CA ILE A 43 4.75 -1.10 7.51
C ILE A 43 3.26 -1.26 7.81
N VAL A 44 2.48 -0.22 7.54
CA VAL A 44 1.04 -0.15 7.81
C VAL A 44 0.21 0.09 6.55
N GLY A 45 0.85 -0.03 5.39
CA GLY A 45 0.20 0.09 4.09
C GLY A 45 1.22 0.26 2.96
N PHE A 46 0.71 0.41 1.75
CA PHE A 46 1.50 0.74 0.57
C PHE A 46 0.66 1.54 -0.43
N MET A 47 1.35 2.24 -1.33
CA MET A 47 0.75 3.00 -2.42
C MET A 47 1.47 2.66 -3.72
N VAL A 48 0.70 2.56 -4.80
CA VAL A 48 1.20 2.42 -6.16
C VAL A 48 0.68 3.60 -6.96
N MET A 49 1.60 4.44 -7.45
CA MET A 49 1.30 5.50 -8.41
C MET A 49 1.32 4.95 -9.83
N ASN A 50 0.78 5.71 -10.80
CA ASN A 50 0.72 5.29 -12.20
C ASN A 50 0.18 3.85 -12.37
N PHE A 51 -0.80 3.46 -11.55
CA PHE A 51 -1.21 2.06 -11.41
C PHE A 51 -1.58 1.43 -12.76
N SER A 52 -2.20 2.21 -13.65
CA SER A 52 -2.59 1.78 -15.00
C SER A 52 -1.40 1.42 -15.91
N LYS A 53 -0.17 1.85 -15.61
CA LYS A 53 1.04 1.48 -16.36
C LYS A 53 1.56 0.09 -16.00
N HIS A 54 1.25 -0.41 -14.81
CA HIS A 54 1.70 -1.72 -14.32
C HIS A 54 0.87 -2.90 -14.88
N ASN A 55 0.17 -2.70 -16.00
CA ASN A 55 -0.91 -3.55 -16.47
C ASN A 55 -0.47 -4.79 -17.28
N GLN A 56 0.82 -5.09 -17.36
CA GLN A 56 1.34 -6.19 -18.19
C GLN A 56 1.69 -7.45 -17.38
N GLU A 57 2.02 -7.31 -16.09
CA GLU A 57 2.33 -8.43 -15.18
C GLU A 57 1.90 -8.10 -13.75
N ALA A 58 1.76 -9.11 -12.88
CA ALA A 58 1.45 -8.89 -11.48
C ALA A 58 2.55 -8.03 -10.82
N LEU A 59 2.15 -6.95 -10.16
CA LEU A 59 3.08 -6.10 -9.40
C LEU A 59 3.58 -6.88 -8.18
N ASN A 60 4.88 -7.17 -8.15
CA ASN A 60 5.52 -7.82 -7.00
C ASN A 60 6.04 -6.74 -6.04
N LEU A 61 5.46 -6.68 -4.85
CA LEU A 61 5.95 -5.84 -3.77
C LEU A 61 6.95 -6.63 -2.93
N PRO A 62 8.07 -6.03 -2.49
CA PRO A 62 9.05 -6.68 -1.60
C PRO A 62 8.54 -6.77 -0.15
N LEU A 63 7.29 -7.21 0.04
CA LEU A 63 6.57 -7.23 1.32
C LEU A 63 6.18 -8.66 1.70
N HIS A 64 6.37 -9.01 2.97
CA HIS A 64 5.81 -10.22 3.56
C HIS A 64 4.59 -9.85 4.40
N VAL A 65 3.41 -10.35 4.02
CA VAL A 65 2.15 -10.08 4.72
C VAL A 65 1.56 -11.38 5.25
N THR A 66 1.15 -11.38 6.51
CA THR A 66 0.31 -12.45 7.09
C THR A 66 -1.08 -11.87 7.33
N ALA A 67 -2.08 -12.40 6.63
CA ALA A 67 -3.48 -12.00 6.80
C ALA A 67 -4.19 -12.99 7.72
N ILE A 68 -4.89 -12.46 8.73
CA ILE A 68 -5.76 -13.23 9.63
C ILE A 68 -7.17 -12.69 9.44
N ALA A 69 -8.10 -13.54 9.03
CA ALA A 69 -9.51 -13.16 8.93
C ALA A 69 -10.07 -12.92 10.33
N THR A 70 -10.74 -11.79 10.52
CA THR A 70 -11.60 -11.55 11.68
C THR A 70 -13.02 -11.94 11.28
N GLU A 71 -13.61 -12.92 11.98
CA GLU A 71 -15.01 -13.33 11.83
C GLU A 71 -16.00 -12.18 12.07
#